data_AF-A0A941E207-F1
#
_entry.id   AF-A0A941E207-F1
#
_cell.length_a   1.000
_cell.length_b   1.000
_cell.length_c   1.000
_cell.angle_alpha   90.00
_cell.angle_beta   90.00
_cell.angle_gamma   90.00
#
_symmetry.space_group_name_H-M   'P 1'
#
loop_
_entity.id
_entity.type
_entity.pdbx_description
1 polymer ?
#
loop_
_entity_poly.entity_id
_entity_poly.type
_entity_poly.pdbx_seq_one_letter_code
_entity_poly.pdbx_strand_id
1 'polypeptide(L)'
;MLSKTQTITWIKIGTLISTFFLSTSCLAQQENAAADPIAQKIAAIQKECQAHQYDPTSTYFLDLHNAAIALDKKVCEQLKQTTTEKDLSGLANAFTEFGSMVRKSLGSTFSNTQIADNVNRQADYFEKEMQDRASYYFLQLERPKKLSTFTHLKSENRSAFRFSNFAEVLAITDSDETNCIASTSNKIKCSALLHDFSKAIAPYQTTLIKLSSGLVVQELEKVEKDWDNYWKNARALSFLDLALTSFIEHESSTMATSLTGPPARQWFVLHPNIVFEHVSGAPNGQRTKEALSIEWIGVNFWKKNGGRIPLGLSLTSLYSDRADLKSVGHGVTIYVDNKYALGVTRRDGKTGIFFSVDLLKALDNSKEKVLQLKNAL
;
A
#
# COMPACT_ATOMS: atom_id res chain seq x y z
N MET A 1 -34.24 17.88 -47.06
CA MET A 1 -33.46 17.15 -48.09
C MET A 1 -31.99 17.55 -47.92
N LEU A 2 -31.21 16.73 -47.22
CA LEU A 2 -29.76 16.88 -47.12
C LEU A 2 -29.12 16.20 -48.33
N SER A 3 -28.21 16.89 -49.02
CA SER A 3 -27.58 16.34 -50.23
C SER A 3 -26.73 15.13 -49.87
N LYS A 4 -26.86 14.05 -50.66
CA LYS A 4 -26.13 12.77 -50.52
C LYS A 4 -24.61 12.94 -50.42
N THR A 5 -24.07 14.09 -50.80
CA THR A 5 -22.64 14.41 -50.81
C THR A 5 -22.07 14.71 -49.43
N GLN A 6 -22.85 15.20 -48.45
CA GLN A 6 -22.32 15.44 -47.10
C GLN A 6 -22.25 14.18 -46.24
N THR A 7 -23.10 13.18 -46.47
CA THR A 7 -23.11 11.93 -45.68
C THR A 7 -21.87 11.05 -45.95
N ILE A 8 -21.27 11.16 -47.14
CA ILE A 8 -20.13 10.33 -47.55
C ILE A 8 -18.80 10.82 -46.92
N THR A 9 -18.69 12.11 -46.61
CA THR A 9 -17.47 12.69 -46.02
C THR A 9 -17.32 12.34 -44.54
N TRP A 10 -18.42 12.21 -43.79
CA TRP A 10 -18.39 11.85 -42.36
C TRP A 10 -18.10 10.37 -42.12
N ILE A 11 -18.55 9.48 -43.02
CA ILE A 11 -18.26 8.04 -42.91
C ILE A 11 -16.76 7.78 -43.13
N LYS A 12 -16.10 8.49 -44.07
CA LYS A 12 -14.65 8.34 -44.30
C LYS A 12 -13.77 8.84 -43.15
N ILE A 13 -14.20 9.87 -42.41
CA ILE A 13 -13.49 10.35 -41.22
C ILE A 13 -13.66 9.37 -40.05
N GLY A 14 -14.85 8.76 -39.90
CA GLY A 14 -15.08 7.70 -38.92
C GLY A 14 -14.24 6.45 -39.16
N THR A 15 -14.06 6.04 -40.43
CA THR A 15 -13.22 4.88 -40.76
C THR A 15 -11.73 5.16 -40.56
N LEU A 16 -11.24 6.35 -40.94
CA LEU A 16 -9.82 6.71 -40.76
C LEU A 16 -9.39 6.80 -39.28
N ILE A 17 -10.29 7.22 -38.39
CA ILE A 17 -10.02 7.22 -36.95
C ILE A 17 -10.01 5.78 -36.41
N SER A 18 -10.87 4.89 -36.91
CA SER A 18 -10.85 3.48 -36.49
C SER A 18 -9.56 2.75 -36.89
N THR A 19 -9.01 3.00 -38.09
CA THR A 19 -7.81 2.30 -38.57
C THR A 19 -6.52 2.84 -37.95
N PHE A 20 -6.48 4.10 -37.51
CA PHE A 20 -5.29 4.68 -36.87
C PHE A 20 -5.11 4.24 -35.41
N PHE A 21 -6.21 3.93 -34.71
CA PHE A 21 -6.16 3.38 -33.34
C PHE A 21 -5.90 1.86 -33.30
N LEU A 22 -6.28 1.12 -34.35
CA LEU A 22 -6.07 -0.34 -34.41
C LEU A 22 -4.63 -0.74 -34.80
N SER A 23 -3.88 0.08 -35.54
CA SER A 23 -2.52 -0.28 -36.00
C SER A 23 -1.38 0.11 -35.05
N THR A 24 -1.60 1.08 -34.15
CA THR A 24 -0.59 1.49 -33.15
C THR A 24 -0.65 0.65 -31.86
N SER A 25 -1.65 -0.23 -31.72
CA SER A 25 -1.84 -1.09 -30.56
C SER A 25 -1.04 -2.40 -30.60
N CYS A 26 -0.45 -2.78 -31.74
CA CYS A 26 0.22 -4.08 -31.91
C CYS A 26 1.76 -4.04 -31.86
N LEU A 27 2.39 -2.87 -31.77
CA LEU A 27 3.85 -2.73 -31.92
C LEU A 27 4.61 -2.29 -30.66
N ALA A 28 3.95 -2.27 -29.49
CA ALA A 28 4.57 -1.85 -28.22
C ALA A 28 4.54 -2.91 -27.11
N GLN A 29 4.43 -4.19 -27.47
CA GLN A 29 4.56 -5.32 -26.53
C GLN A 29 5.81 -6.13 -26.84
N GLN A 30 6.96 -5.46 -26.82
CA GLN A 30 8.21 -6.15 -26.51
C GLN A 30 8.25 -6.23 -24.98
N GLU A 31 7.58 -7.25 -24.44
CA GLU A 31 7.65 -7.62 -23.04
C GLU A 31 9.12 -7.85 -22.69
N ASN A 32 9.71 -6.87 -22.00
CA ASN A 32 10.76 -7.19 -21.05
C ASN A 32 10.12 -8.21 -20.13
N ALA A 33 10.50 -9.49 -20.26
CA ALA A 33 10.16 -10.54 -19.32
C ALA A 33 10.74 -10.10 -17.97
N ALA A 34 9.98 -9.28 -17.25
CA ALA A 34 10.31 -8.85 -15.92
C ALA A 34 10.47 -10.14 -15.14
N ALA A 35 11.68 -10.38 -14.64
CA ALA A 35 11.98 -11.57 -13.86
C ALA A 35 10.87 -11.75 -12.83
N ASP A 36 10.36 -12.98 -12.72
CA ASP A 36 9.25 -13.32 -11.85
C ASP A 36 9.39 -12.59 -10.50
N PRO A 37 8.44 -11.73 -10.11
CA PRO A 37 8.50 -11.01 -8.85
C PRO A 37 8.73 -11.93 -7.64
N ILE A 38 8.33 -13.20 -7.74
CA ILE A 38 8.59 -14.22 -6.72
C ILE A 38 10.07 -14.63 -6.72
N ALA A 39 10.68 -14.84 -7.88
CA ALA A 39 12.10 -15.16 -7.99
C ALA A 39 13.00 -14.00 -7.49
N GLN A 40 12.64 -12.75 -7.78
CA GLN A 40 13.34 -11.58 -7.24
C GLN A 40 13.22 -11.50 -5.72
N LYS A 41 12.03 -11.81 -5.16
CA LYS A 41 11.83 -11.91 -3.71
C LYS A 41 12.74 -12.97 -3.10
N ILE A 42 12.73 -14.19 -3.63
CA ILE A 42 13.55 -15.30 -3.13
C ILE A 42 15.04 -14.92 -3.16
N ALA A 43 15.52 -14.27 -4.22
CA ALA A 43 16.92 -13.84 -4.33
C ALA A 43 17.30 -12.77 -3.30
N ALA A 44 16.42 -11.79 -3.03
CA ALA A 44 16.63 -10.78 -2.00
C ALA A 44 16.71 -11.40 -0.60
N ILE A 45 15.79 -12.31 -0.28
CA ILE A 45 15.76 -13.09 0.97
C ILE A 45 17.07 -13.87 1.13
N GLN A 46 17.49 -14.56 0.07
CA GLN A 46 18.73 -15.35 0.09
C GLN A 46 19.97 -14.52 0.40
N LYS A 47 20.07 -13.33 -0.21
CA LYS A 47 21.19 -12.40 0.00
C LYS A 47 21.20 -11.86 1.43
N GLU A 48 20.05 -11.46 1.97
CA GLU A 48 19.97 -10.94 3.34
C GLU A 48 20.39 -11.98 4.37
N CYS A 49 19.90 -13.22 4.23
CA CYS A 49 20.26 -14.30 5.13
C CYS A 49 21.76 -14.62 5.20
N GLN A 50 22.50 -14.43 4.11
CA GLN A 50 23.93 -14.71 4.07
C GLN A 50 24.76 -13.62 4.77
N ALA A 51 24.21 -12.42 4.91
CA ALA A 51 24.89 -11.24 5.46
C ALA A 51 24.62 -11.01 6.96
N HIS A 52 24.03 -11.98 7.68
CA HIS A 52 23.66 -11.81 9.07
C HIS A 52 24.89 -11.74 9.99
N GLN A 53 25.22 -10.52 10.39
CA GLN A 53 26.03 -10.23 11.56
C GLN A 53 25.11 -10.20 12.78
N TYR A 54 25.31 -11.11 13.72
CA TYR A 54 24.62 -11.10 14.99
C TYR A 54 25.37 -10.16 15.95
N ASP A 55 24.61 -9.30 16.65
CA ASP A 55 25.13 -8.39 17.69
C ASP A 55 25.83 -9.21 18.82
N PRO A 56 26.72 -8.62 19.65
CA PRO A 56 27.68 -9.39 20.41
C PRO A 56 27.03 -10.39 21.35
N THR A 57 27.69 -11.54 21.45
CA THR A 57 27.29 -12.73 22.19
C THR A 57 26.81 -12.39 23.60
N SER A 58 25.62 -12.91 23.95
CA SER A 58 25.20 -13.03 25.35
C SER A 58 26.27 -13.77 26.14
N THR A 59 26.58 -13.25 27.32
CA THR A 59 27.62 -13.79 28.20
C THR A 59 27.10 -14.87 29.13
N TYR A 60 25.85 -14.74 29.57
CA TYR A 60 25.23 -15.63 30.56
C TYR A 60 24.31 -16.67 29.90
N PHE A 61 23.59 -16.29 28.86
CA PHE A 61 22.64 -17.14 28.14
C PHE A 61 23.18 -17.59 26.77
N LEU A 62 24.43 -18.06 26.74
CA LEU A 62 25.11 -18.44 25.50
C LEU A 62 24.37 -19.56 24.73
N ASP A 63 23.88 -20.57 25.42
CA ASP A 63 23.13 -21.67 24.80
C ASP A 63 21.85 -21.16 24.13
N LEU A 64 21.17 -20.21 24.79
CA LEU A 64 19.96 -19.60 24.25
C LEU A 64 20.26 -18.70 23.05
N HIS A 65 21.38 -17.97 23.09
CA HIS A 65 21.86 -17.19 21.96
C HIS A 65 22.17 -18.06 20.74
N ASN A 66 22.85 -19.17 20.95
CA ASN A 66 23.14 -20.14 19.89
C ASN A 66 21.85 -20.77 19.35
N ALA A 67 20.88 -21.09 20.21
CA ALA A 67 19.58 -21.59 19.80
C ALA A 67 18.78 -20.54 19.00
N ALA A 68 18.86 -19.26 19.37
CA ALA A 68 18.21 -18.17 18.64
C ALA A 68 18.82 -17.99 17.24
N ILE A 69 20.15 -18.10 17.11
CA ILE A 69 20.85 -18.10 15.82
C ILE A 69 20.46 -19.32 14.98
N ALA A 70 20.38 -20.50 15.59
CA ALA A 70 19.97 -21.71 14.89
C ALA A 70 18.53 -21.60 14.36
N LEU A 71 17.62 -21.04 15.17
CA LEU A 71 16.25 -20.75 14.75
C LEU A 71 16.22 -19.73 13.60
N ASP A 72 16.95 -18.63 13.69
CA ASP A 72 17.04 -17.61 12.62
C ASP A 72 17.50 -18.23 11.28
N LYS A 73 18.55 -19.06 11.32
CA LYS A 73 19.04 -19.80 10.15
C LYS A 73 17.98 -20.74 9.58
N LYS A 74 17.27 -21.47 10.44
CA LYS A 74 16.22 -22.41 10.01
C LYS A 74 15.02 -21.67 9.41
N VAL A 75 14.60 -20.53 9.98
CA VAL A 75 13.61 -19.63 9.38
C VAL A 75 14.05 -19.23 7.99
N CYS A 76 15.30 -18.77 7.86
CA CYS A 76 15.82 -18.38 6.58
C CYS A 76 15.83 -19.53 5.56
N GLU A 77 16.38 -20.70 5.92
CA GLU A 77 16.48 -21.85 5.01
C GLU A 77 15.11 -22.30 4.51
N GLN A 78 14.12 -22.35 5.39
CA GLN A 78 12.75 -22.69 5.03
C GLN A 78 12.15 -21.69 4.04
N LEU A 79 12.34 -20.39 4.28
CA LEU A 79 11.88 -19.35 3.36
C LEU A 79 12.55 -19.38 1.99
N LYS A 80 13.75 -19.97 1.86
CA LYS A 80 14.38 -20.21 0.56
C LYS A 80 13.71 -21.34 -0.23
N GLN A 81 13.12 -22.31 0.47
CA GLN A 81 12.62 -23.57 -0.10
C GLN A 81 11.12 -23.53 -0.38
N THR A 82 10.34 -22.79 0.41
CA THR A 82 8.88 -22.77 0.28
C THR A 82 8.42 -21.92 -0.91
N THR A 83 8.04 -22.58 -2.00
CA THR A 83 6.99 -22.12 -2.94
C THR A 83 5.62 -22.76 -2.65
N THR A 84 5.55 -23.73 -1.74
CA THR A 84 4.29 -24.41 -1.38
C THR A 84 4.15 -24.59 0.14
N GLU A 85 2.91 -24.48 0.63
CA GLU A 85 2.49 -24.45 2.04
C GLU A 85 2.84 -25.71 2.86
N LYS A 86 3.32 -26.77 2.20
CA LYS A 86 3.32 -28.13 2.75
C LYS A 86 4.47 -28.48 3.70
N ASP A 87 5.47 -27.61 3.90
CA ASP A 87 6.69 -27.96 4.65
C ASP A 87 7.00 -27.09 5.89
N LEU A 88 6.02 -26.32 6.38
CA LEU A 88 6.22 -25.42 7.53
C LEU A 88 6.24 -26.12 8.90
N SER A 89 5.89 -27.40 8.96
CA SER A 89 5.83 -28.18 10.22
C SER A 89 7.19 -28.25 10.93
N GLY A 90 8.29 -28.36 10.18
CA GLY A 90 9.64 -28.39 10.74
C GLY A 90 10.03 -27.07 11.41
N LEU A 91 9.45 -25.95 10.94
CA LEU A 91 9.67 -24.63 11.50
C LEU A 91 8.82 -24.39 12.75
N ALA A 92 7.55 -24.79 12.71
CA ALA A 92 6.65 -24.75 13.86
C ALA A 92 7.24 -25.47 15.10
N ASN A 93 7.83 -26.65 14.88
CA ASN A 93 8.52 -27.39 15.93
C ASN A 93 9.73 -26.62 16.48
N ALA A 94 10.52 -25.97 15.60
CA ALA A 94 11.69 -25.19 16.02
C ALA A 94 11.31 -23.97 16.89
N PHE A 95 10.22 -23.28 16.53
CA PHE A 95 9.67 -22.18 17.34
C PHE A 95 9.22 -22.67 18.72
N THR A 96 8.53 -23.81 18.77
CA THR A 96 8.05 -24.43 20.01
C THR A 96 9.22 -24.84 20.91
N GLU A 97 10.21 -25.56 20.35
CA GLU A 97 11.41 -25.99 21.07
C GLU A 97 12.18 -24.78 21.65
N PHE A 98 12.36 -23.73 20.85
CA PHE A 98 13.02 -22.52 21.31
C PHE A 98 12.23 -21.79 22.42
N GLY A 99 10.89 -21.73 22.30
CA GLY A 99 10.01 -21.22 23.36
C GLY A 99 10.19 -21.96 24.68
N SER A 100 10.20 -23.30 24.64
CA SER A 100 10.44 -24.13 25.83
C SER A 100 11.86 -23.94 26.40
N MET A 101 12.88 -23.74 25.55
CA MET A 101 14.24 -23.42 25.99
C MET A 101 14.31 -22.08 26.73
N VAL A 102 13.63 -21.04 26.22
CA VAL A 102 13.51 -19.74 26.89
C VAL A 102 12.90 -19.90 28.27
N ARG A 103 11.77 -20.60 28.36
CA ARG A 103 11.06 -20.87 29.61
C ARG A 103 11.93 -21.59 30.63
N LYS A 104 12.58 -22.68 30.22
CA LYS A 104 13.49 -23.44 31.08
C LYS A 104 14.67 -22.60 31.55
N SER A 105 15.28 -21.83 30.66
CA SER A 105 16.44 -20.98 30.97
C SER A 105 16.07 -19.93 32.01
N LEU A 106 15.03 -19.14 31.75
CA LEU A 106 14.55 -18.10 32.68
C LEU A 106 14.09 -18.70 34.01
N GLY A 107 13.27 -19.75 33.99
CA GLY A 107 12.76 -20.38 35.21
C GLY A 107 13.90 -20.92 36.10
N SER A 108 14.93 -21.52 35.50
CA SER A 108 16.09 -22.00 36.27
C SER A 108 16.93 -20.86 36.85
N THR A 109 17.23 -19.82 36.06
CA THR A 109 18.05 -18.68 36.48
C THR A 109 17.41 -17.88 37.62
N PHE A 110 16.09 -17.71 37.58
CA PHE A 110 15.36 -16.87 38.54
C PHE A 110 14.59 -17.66 39.61
N SER A 111 14.69 -19.00 39.64
CA SER A 111 13.94 -19.89 40.54
C SER A 111 13.99 -19.51 42.03
N ASN A 112 15.11 -18.95 42.50
CA ASN A 112 15.32 -18.57 43.90
C ASN A 112 15.21 -17.06 44.15
N THR A 113 14.54 -16.32 43.27
CA THR A 113 14.41 -14.86 43.36
C THR A 113 12.97 -14.46 43.66
N GLN A 114 12.77 -13.27 44.25
CA GLN A 114 11.42 -12.72 44.48
C GLN A 114 10.67 -12.39 43.19
N ILE A 115 11.38 -12.28 42.05
CA ILE A 115 10.79 -12.01 40.74
C ILE A 115 10.46 -13.29 39.95
N ALA A 116 10.70 -14.48 40.51
CA ALA A 116 10.53 -15.77 39.82
C ALA A 116 9.16 -15.90 39.16
N ASP A 117 8.08 -15.59 39.87
CA ASP A 117 6.71 -15.72 39.36
C ASP A 117 6.46 -14.80 38.17
N ASN A 118 6.95 -13.55 38.23
CA ASN A 118 6.79 -12.60 37.12
C ASN A 118 7.62 -13.03 35.91
N VAL A 119 8.86 -13.50 36.14
CA VAL A 119 9.72 -14.01 35.07
C VAL A 119 9.10 -15.25 34.41
N ASN A 120 8.53 -16.16 35.20
CA ASN A 120 7.84 -17.35 34.68
C ASN A 120 6.61 -16.97 33.85
N ARG A 121 5.78 -16.04 34.31
CA ARG A 121 4.63 -15.53 33.53
C ARG A 121 5.05 -14.92 32.19
N GLN A 122 6.14 -14.14 32.19
CA GLN A 122 6.74 -13.56 30.99
C GLN A 122 7.25 -14.68 30.05
N ALA A 123 7.86 -15.72 30.59
CA ALA A 123 8.37 -16.83 29.79
C ALA A 123 7.27 -17.75 29.24
N ASP A 124 6.20 -17.99 30.00
CA ASP A 124 5.00 -18.71 29.55
C ASP A 124 4.31 -17.95 28.41
N TYR A 125 4.21 -16.62 28.53
CA TYR A 125 3.69 -15.76 27.46
C TYR A 125 4.56 -15.87 26.21
N PHE A 126 5.89 -15.82 26.35
CA PHE A 126 6.82 -15.99 25.24
C PHE A 126 6.65 -17.34 24.55
N GLU A 127 6.60 -18.44 25.30
CA GLU A 127 6.40 -19.79 24.75
C GLU A 127 5.08 -19.86 23.98
N LYS A 128 3.99 -19.36 24.56
CA LYS A 128 2.68 -19.31 23.90
C LYS A 128 2.72 -18.50 22.61
N GLU A 129 3.32 -17.31 22.63
CA GLU A 129 3.45 -16.46 21.43
C GLU A 129 4.27 -17.18 20.33
N MET A 130 5.29 -17.96 20.69
CA MET A 130 6.05 -18.76 19.71
C MET A 130 5.22 -19.92 19.14
N GLN A 131 4.36 -20.56 19.94
CA GLN A 131 3.42 -21.58 19.47
C GLN A 131 2.31 -20.99 18.57
N ASP A 132 1.80 -19.81 18.93
CA ASP A 132 0.81 -19.08 18.13
C ASP A 132 1.44 -18.66 16.79
N ARG A 133 2.70 -18.20 16.80
CA ARG A 133 3.47 -17.90 15.57
C ARG A 133 3.71 -19.11 14.70
N ALA A 134 4.01 -20.25 15.31
CA ALA A 134 4.14 -21.52 14.62
C ALA A 134 2.85 -21.95 13.90
N SER A 135 1.69 -21.56 14.45
CA SER A 135 0.37 -21.96 13.94
C SER A 135 -0.26 -20.97 12.96
N TYR A 136 -0.01 -19.66 13.10
CA TYR A 136 -0.82 -18.61 12.47
C TYR A 136 -0.06 -17.75 11.43
N TYR A 137 1.25 -17.55 11.58
CA TYR A 137 1.92 -16.35 11.07
C TYR A 137 2.72 -16.48 9.77
N PHE A 138 2.92 -17.67 9.20
CA PHE A 138 3.69 -17.76 7.94
C PHE A 138 2.93 -17.24 6.71
N LEU A 139 1.60 -17.11 6.78
CA LEU A 139 0.77 -16.62 5.66
C LEU A 139 0.41 -15.13 5.77
N GLN A 140 0.51 -14.54 6.95
CA GLN A 140 0.19 -13.13 7.18
C GLN A 140 1.34 -12.46 7.92
N LEU A 141 2.31 -11.96 7.15
CA LEU A 141 3.48 -11.23 7.63
C LEU A 141 3.08 -9.88 8.26
N GLU A 142 2.38 -9.92 9.40
CA GLU A 142 2.23 -8.70 10.19
C GLU A 142 3.60 -8.26 10.70
N ARG A 143 3.73 -6.95 10.91
CA ARG A 143 4.98 -6.35 11.36
C ARG A 143 5.47 -7.06 12.63
N PRO A 144 6.62 -7.74 12.61
CA PRO A 144 7.23 -8.33 13.78
C PRO A 144 7.53 -7.20 14.75
N LYS A 145 6.78 -7.19 15.84
CA LYS A 145 7.05 -6.31 16.98
C LYS A 145 8.32 -6.84 17.66
N LYS A 146 9.18 -5.94 18.13
CA LYS A 146 10.34 -6.32 18.96
C LYS A 146 9.81 -7.08 20.17
N LEU A 147 10.12 -8.38 20.28
CA LEU A 147 9.41 -9.28 21.21
C LEU A 147 9.85 -9.08 22.65
N SER A 148 10.99 -8.46 22.91
CA SER A 148 11.37 -8.01 24.23
C SER A 148 11.91 -6.59 24.17
N THR A 149 11.67 -5.83 25.23
CA THR A 149 12.28 -4.52 25.41
C THR A 149 12.73 -4.40 26.86
N PHE A 150 14.02 -4.12 27.03
CA PHE A 150 14.59 -3.70 28.29
C PHE A 150 14.71 -2.19 28.28
N THR A 151 14.13 -1.50 29.26
CA THR A 151 14.13 -0.03 29.31
C THR A 151 14.49 0.44 30.71
N HIS A 152 15.41 1.40 30.79
CA HIS A 152 15.65 2.15 32.02
C HIS A 152 14.64 3.29 32.13
N LEU A 153 13.77 3.23 33.14
CA LEU A 153 12.78 4.27 33.44
C LEU A 153 13.47 5.37 34.25
N LYS A 154 13.94 6.41 33.55
CA LYS A 154 14.67 7.55 34.15
C LYS A 154 13.89 8.24 35.27
N SER A 155 12.57 8.29 35.19
CA SER A 155 11.71 8.95 36.18
C SER A 155 11.66 8.23 37.54
N GLU A 156 11.93 6.92 37.57
CA GLU A 156 11.79 6.10 38.77
C GLU A 156 13.12 5.48 39.23
N ASN A 157 14.20 5.70 38.49
CA ASN A 157 15.48 5.01 38.67
C ASN A 157 15.32 3.48 38.70
N ARG A 158 14.38 2.95 37.90
CA ARG A 158 14.07 1.52 37.83
C ARG A 158 14.35 0.96 36.44
N SER A 159 14.69 -0.33 36.40
CA SER A 159 14.75 -1.10 35.16
C SER A 159 13.42 -1.80 34.94
N ALA A 160 12.98 -1.82 33.69
CA ALA A 160 11.77 -2.51 33.26
C ALA A 160 12.12 -3.52 32.17
N PHE A 161 11.62 -4.74 32.31
CA PHE A 161 11.66 -5.77 31.29
C PHE A 161 10.23 -6.13 30.87
N ARG A 162 10.01 -6.32 29.57
CA ARG A 162 8.70 -6.69 29.05
C ARG A 162 8.86 -7.47 27.75
N PHE A 163 8.13 -8.57 27.61
CA PHE A 163 7.85 -9.14 26.30
C PHE A 163 6.73 -8.34 25.59
N SER A 164 6.85 -8.13 24.29
CA SER A 164 5.94 -7.30 23.49
C SER A 164 4.48 -7.75 23.63
N ASN A 165 3.55 -6.81 23.62
CA ASN A 165 2.10 -7.03 23.78
C ASN A 165 1.66 -7.60 25.13
N PHE A 166 2.55 -8.14 25.96
CA PHE A 166 2.17 -8.56 27.31
C PHE A 166 1.83 -7.34 28.16
N ALA A 167 0.62 -7.23 28.70
CA ALA A 167 0.16 -6.00 29.37
C ALA A 167 1.02 -5.62 30.60
N GLU A 168 1.61 -6.61 31.26
CA GLU A 168 2.37 -6.41 32.49
C GLU A 168 3.85 -6.10 32.21
N VAL A 169 4.35 -5.05 32.85
CA VAL A 169 5.77 -4.70 32.87
C VAL A 169 6.41 -5.35 34.09
N LEU A 170 7.50 -6.11 33.91
CA LEU A 170 8.34 -6.54 35.03
C LEU A 170 9.21 -5.34 35.44
N ALA A 171 8.74 -4.61 36.46
CA ALA A 171 9.55 -3.59 37.12
C ALA A 171 10.52 -4.26 38.10
N ILE A 172 11.80 -3.90 38.00
CA ILE A 172 12.87 -4.41 38.87
C ILE A 172 13.15 -3.35 39.93
N THR A 173 12.99 -3.72 41.19
CA THR A 173 13.29 -2.86 42.35
C THR A 173 14.71 -3.10 42.87
N ASP A 174 15.21 -2.20 43.72
CA ASP A 174 16.52 -2.36 44.36
C ASP A 174 16.59 -3.62 45.26
N SER A 175 15.45 -4.02 45.84
CA SER A 175 15.31 -5.27 46.60
C SER A 175 15.55 -6.48 45.70
N ASP A 176 14.96 -6.48 44.51
CA ASP A 176 15.13 -7.56 43.53
C ASP A 176 16.59 -7.67 43.11
N GLU A 177 17.25 -6.54 42.85
CA GLU A 177 18.67 -6.51 42.49
C GLU A 177 19.56 -7.13 43.56
N THR A 178 19.30 -6.81 44.83
CA THR A 178 20.05 -7.36 45.97
C THR A 178 19.84 -8.87 46.08
N ASN A 179 18.61 -9.33 45.84
CA ASN A 179 18.28 -10.75 45.87
C ASN A 179 18.94 -11.53 44.73
N CYS A 180 18.97 -11.00 43.50
CA CYS A 180 19.70 -11.63 42.39
C CYS A 180 21.22 -11.73 42.66
N ILE A 181 21.80 -10.69 43.27
CA ILE A 181 23.22 -10.71 43.64
C ILE A 181 23.49 -11.82 44.67
N ALA A 182 22.57 -12.04 45.61
CA ALA A 182 22.69 -13.09 46.62
C ALA A 182 22.44 -14.50 46.05
N SER A 183 21.54 -14.63 45.07
CA SER A 183 21.13 -15.92 44.51
C SER A 183 21.99 -16.41 43.36
N THR A 184 22.85 -15.56 42.78
CA THR A 184 23.71 -15.92 41.64
C THR A 184 25.17 -16.07 42.06
N SER A 185 25.82 -17.14 41.59
CA SER A 185 27.22 -17.46 41.91
C SER A 185 28.20 -16.33 41.57
N ASN A 186 27.88 -15.53 40.56
CA ASN A 186 28.70 -14.44 40.06
C ASN A 186 28.25 -13.05 40.54
N LYS A 187 27.34 -12.95 41.52
CA LYS A 187 26.85 -11.69 42.07
C LYS A 187 26.30 -10.73 41.00
N ILE A 188 25.55 -11.27 40.05
CA ILE A 188 25.04 -10.52 38.90
C ILE A 188 23.67 -9.91 39.25
N LYS A 189 23.50 -8.63 38.87
CA LYS A 189 22.24 -7.89 38.96
C LYS A 189 21.13 -8.50 38.10
N CYS A 190 19.88 -8.45 38.56
CA CYS A 190 18.71 -8.90 37.79
C CYS A 190 18.60 -8.13 36.47
N SER A 191 18.79 -6.81 36.50
CA SER A 191 18.80 -5.96 35.30
C SER A 191 19.85 -6.40 34.27
N ALA A 192 21.06 -6.74 34.73
CA ALA A 192 22.12 -7.20 33.86
C ALA A 192 21.79 -8.56 33.23
N LEU A 193 21.22 -9.50 34.00
CA LEU A 193 20.75 -10.79 33.49
C LEU A 193 19.62 -10.64 32.48
N LEU A 194 18.59 -9.83 32.78
CA LEU A 194 17.47 -9.62 31.87
C LEU A 194 17.89 -8.87 30.60
N HIS A 195 18.84 -7.96 30.70
CA HIS A 195 19.46 -7.32 29.55
C HIS A 195 20.28 -8.32 28.71
N ASP A 196 21.11 -9.16 29.32
CA ASP A 196 21.87 -10.21 28.63
C ASP A 196 20.95 -11.26 27.99
N PHE A 197 19.86 -11.63 28.67
CA PHE A 197 18.78 -12.45 28.13
C PHE A 197 18.15 -11.81 26.89
N SER A 198 17.83 -10.52 26.93
CA SER A 198 17.25 -9.81 25.78
C SER A 198 18.18 -9.86 24.55
N LYS A 199 19.50 -9.78 24.76
CA LYS A 199 20.51 -9.98 23.72
C LYS A 199 20.58 -11.42 23.24
N ALA A 200 20.44 -12.38 24.14
CA ALA A 200 20.46 -13.80 23.83
C ALA A 200 19.33 -14.18 22.86
N ILE A 201 18.12 -13.66 23.09
CA ILE A 201 16.98 -13.98 22.22
C ILE A 201 16.85 -13.06 21.01
N ALA A 202 17.54 -11.93 20.93
CA ALA A 202 17.41 -11.02 19.79
C ALA A 202 17.65 -11.66 18.40
N PRO A 203 18.62 -12.60 18.22
CA PRO A 203 18.95 -13.16 16.91
C PRO A 203 17.79 -13.76 16.12
N TYR A 204 16.85 -14.49 16.73
CA TYR A 204 15.76 -15.15 15.97
C TYR A 204 14.81 -14.15 15.30
N GLN A 205 14.79 -12.89 15.77
CA GLN A 205 13.94 -11.85 15.19
C GLN A 205 14.55 -11.19 13.96
N THR A 206 15.87 -11.29 13.77
CA THR A 206 16.59 -10.50 12.77
C THR A 206 16.08 -10.79 11.36
N THR A 207 15.97 -12.08 10.98
CA THR A 207 15.43 -12.48 9.68
C THR A 207 13.99 -12.02 9.54
N LEU A 208 13.14 -12.28 10.55
CA LEU A 208 11.72 -11.91 10.51
C LEU A 208 11.52 -10.40 10.31
N ILE A 209 12.26 -9.56 11.06
CA ILE A 209 12.17 -8.10 10.96
C ILE A 209 12.60 -7.62 9.58
N LYS A 210 13.77 -8.05 9.10
CA LYS A 210 14.25 -7.60 7.78
C LYS A 210 13.31 -8.01 6.66
N LEU A 211 12.85 -9.26 6.67
CA LEU A 211 11.91 -9.76 5.67
C LEU A 211 10.59 -9.02 5.67
N SER A 212 9.99 -8.86 6.84
CA SER A 212 8.74 -8.11 6.95
C SER A 212 8.91 -6.67 6.47
N SER A 213 10.05 -6.04 6.77
CA SER A 213 10.32 -4.67 6.32
C SER A 213 10.52 -4.61 4.82
N GLY A 214 11.25 -5.55 4.21
CA GLY A 214 11.43 -5.64 2.76
C GLY A 214 10.11 -5.88 2.04
N LEU A 215 9.24 -6.75 2.58
CA LEU A 215 7.92 -7.01 2.00
C LEU A 215 6.97 -5.81 2.15
N VAL A 216 7.02 -5.11 3.28
CA VAL A 216 6.28 -3.85 3.48
C VAL A 216 6.80 -2.76 2.54
N VAL A 217 8.10 -2.62 2.34
CA VAL A 217 8.70 -1.66 1.41
C VAL A 217 8.26 -1.96 -0.02
N GLN A 218 8.31 -3.22 -0.46
CA GLN A 218 7.84 -3.60 -1.80
C GLN A 218 6.35 -3.33 -2.01
N GLU A 219 5.51 -3.62 -1.01
CA GLU A 219 4.09 -3.32 -1.11
C GLU A 219 3.83 -1.81 -1.11
N LEU A 220 4.62 -1.06 -0.33
CA LEU A 220 4.60 0.40 -0.36
C LEU A 220 5.02 0.95 -1.73
N GLU A 221 6.07 0.42 -2.35
CA GLU A 221 6.51 0.79 -3.71
C GLU A 221 5.42 0.51 -4.75
N LYS A 222 4.68 -0.60 -4.63
CA LYS A 222 3.54 -0.89 -5.51
C LYS A 222 2.40 0.10 -5.30
N VAL A 223 2.03 0.34 -4.04
CA VAL A 223 0.97 1.28 -3.69
C VAL A 223 1.33 2.68 -4.15
N GLU A 224 2.57 3.12 -3.93
CA GLU A 224 3.13 4.37 -4.44
C GLU A 224 3.03 4.42 -5.97
N LYS A 225 3.48 3.37 -6.68
CA LYS A 225 3.37 3.29 -8.14
C LYS A 225 1.92 3.34 -8.62
N ASP A 226 0.99 2.71 -7.92
CA ASP A 226 -0.44 2.76 -8.23
C ASP A 226 -1.01 4.16 -8.02
N TRP A 227 -0.64 4.86 -6.95
CA TRP A 227 -0.99 6.26 -6.71
C TRP A 227 -0.38 7.20 -7.76
N ASP A 228 0.89 7.00 -8.11
CA ASP A 228 1.56 7.70 -9.20
C ASP A 228 0.81 7.54 -10.52
N ASN A 229 0.42 6.30 -10.83
CA ASN A 229 -0.38 5.97 -12.00
C ASN A 229 -1.77 6.62 -11.94
N TYR A 230 -2.38 6.68 -10.75
CA TYR A 230 -3.65 7.38 -10.53
C TYR A 230 -3.52 8.86 -10.84
N TRP A 231 -2.57 9.58 -10.23
CA TRP A 231 -2.37 11.00 -10.50
C TRP A 231 -2.03 11.28 -11.97
N LYS A 232 -1.18 10.44 -12.58
CA LYS A 232 -0.79 10.58 -13.99
C LYS A 232 -1.92 10.26 -14.96
N ASN A 233 -2.80 9.31 -14.68
CA ASN A 233 -3.76 8.79 -15.68
C ASN A 233 -5.23 9.03 -15.35
N ALA A 234 -5.63 9.25 -14.11
CA ALA A 234 -7.01 9.54 -13.72
C ALA A 234 -7.45 10.97 -14.09
N ARG A 235 -8.76 11.24 -14.17
CA ARG A 235 -9.26 12.61 -14.45
C ARG A 235 -8.96 13.52 -13.27
N ALA A 236 -8.81 14.83 -13.52
CA ALA A 236 -8.66 15.79 -12.44
C ALA A 236 -9.91 15.80 -11.54
N LEU A 237 -9.71 15.87 -10.22
CA LEU A 237 -10.79 15.93 -9.23
C LEU A 237 -10.89 17.34 -8.65
N SER A 238 -12.11 17.85 -8.52
CA SER A 238 -12.40 18.99 -7.64
C SER A 238 -12.47 18.54 -6.18
N PHE A 239 -12.54 19.51 -5.26
CA PHE A 239 -12.74 19.22 -3.84
C PHE A 239 -14.02 18.40 -3.59
N LEU A 240 -15.12 18.70 -4.30
CA LEU A 240 -16.38 17.99 -4.15
C LEU A 240 -16.30 16.56 -4.69
N ASP A 241 -15.60 16.38 -5.82
CA ASP A 241 -15.39 15.05 -6.41
C ASP A 241 -14.55 14.16 -5.50
N LEU A 242 -13.50 14.73 -4.88
CA LEU A 242 -12.67 14.03 -3.91
C LEU A 242 -13.50 13.62 -2.69
N ALA A 243 -14.27 14.55 -2.11
CA ALA A 243 -15.12 14.25 -0.96
C ALA A 243 -16.15 13.16 -1.26
N LEU A 244 -16.81 13.22 -2.43
CA LEU A 244 -17.77 12.22 -2.86
C LEU A 244 -17.11 10.85 -3.12
N THR A 245 -15.96 10.85 -3.81
CA THR A 245 -15.20 9.61 -4.07
C THR A 245 -14.75 8.96 -2.77
N SER A 246 -14.20 9.74 -1.84
CA SER A 246 -13.78 9.24 -0.52
C SER A 246 -14.95 8.71 0.29
N PHE A 247 -16.12 9.35 0.23
CA PHE A 247 -17.32 8.89 0.92
C PHE A 247 -17.85 7.56 0.35
N ILE A 248 -17.95 7.44 -0.98
CA ILE A 248 -18.50 6.25 -1.63
C ILE A 248 -17.52 5.08 -1.56
N GLU A 249 -16.22 5.32 -1.77
CA GLU A 249 -15.20 4.28 -1.80
C GLU A 249 -14.56 4.05 -0.40
N HIS A 250 -15.19 4.55 0.67
CA HIS A 250 -14.68 4.50 2.03
C HIS A 250 -14.47 3.07 2.54
N GLU A 251 -15.37 2.13 2.23
CA GLU A 251 -15.24 0.74 2.68
C GLU A 251 -14.04 0.04 2.08
N SER A 252 -13.64 0.42 0.86
CA SER A 252 -12.41 -0.09 0.24
C SER A 252 -11.13 0.45 0.91
N SER A 253 -11.25 1.50 1.74
CA SER A 253 -10.12 2.17 2.41
C SER A 253 -10.07 1.99 3.93
N THR A 254 -11.18 1.68 4.61
CA THR A 254 -11.26 1.58 6.08
C THR A 254 -11.17 0.19 6.66
N MET A 255 -11.45 -0.85 5.86
CA MET A 255 -11.30 -2.24 6.27
C MET A 255 -9.85 -2.73 6.18
N ALA A 256 -8.93 -1.90 5.69
CA ALA A 256 -7.58 -2.32 5.38
C ALA A 256 -6.65 -2.14 6.58
N THR A 257 -6.30 -3.25 7.22
CA THR A 257 -5.05 -3.39 7.99
C THR A 257 -3.81 -3.26 7.09
N SER A 258 -3.99 -3.08 5.78
CA SER A 258 -2.97 -2.95 4.74
C SER A 258 -2.90 -1.53 4.16
N LEU A 259 -1.77 -1.21 3.53
CA LEU A 259 -1.63 -0.01 2.72
C LEU A 259 -2.67 -0.03 1.59
N THR A 260 -3.49 1.02 1.48
CA THR A 260 -4.56 1.11 0.47
C THR A 260 -4.08 1.84 -0.76
N GLY A 261 -4.29 1.23 -1.92
CA GLY A 261 -4.12 1.90 -3.21
C GLY A 261 -5.17 2.99 -3.47
N PRO A 262 -5.07 3.68 -4.61
CA PRO A 262 -6.08 4.64 -5.06
C PRO A 262 -7.45 3.96 -5.27
N PRO A 263 -8.55 4.73 -5.20
CA PRO A 263 -9.89 4.18 -5.38
C PRO A 263 -10.05 3.59 -6.80
N ALA A 264 -10.79 2.50 -6.93
CA ALA A 264 -10.98 1.83 -8.23
C ALA A 264 -11.77 2.68 -9.25
N ARG A 265 -12.59 3.61 -8.76
CA ARG A 265 -13.44 4.51 -9.54
C ARG A 265 -13.34 5.92 -9.01
N GLN A 266 -13.62 6.90 -9.86
CA GLN A 266 -13.79 8.29 -9.48
C GLN A 266 -15.24 8.69 -9.62
N TRP A 267 -15.75 9.45 -8.66
CA TRP A 267 -17.11 9.98 -8.64
C TRP A 267 -17.06 11.49 -8.76
N PHE A 268 -17.89 12.03 -9.65
CA PHE A 268 -17.93 13.46 -9.95
C PHE A 268 -19.26 14.04 -9.55
N VAL A 269 -19.25 15.26 -9.01
CA VAL A 269 -20.44 16.01 -8.65
C VAL A 269 -20.19 17.51 -8.81
N LEU A 270 -21.09 18.16 -9.54
CA LEU A 270 -21.00 19.59 -9.87
C LEU A 270 -19.63 19.96 -10.50
N HIS A 271 -19.08 19.08 -11.34
CA HIS A 271 -17.74 19.23 -11.91
C HIS A 271 -17.78 20.15 -13.14
N PRO A 272 -17.14 21.33 -13.10
CA PRO A 272 -17.15 22.27 -14.22
C PRO A 272 -16.13 21.87 -15.30
N ASN A 273 -16.49 22.09 -16.57
CA ASN A 273 -15.58 21.88 -17.70
C ASN A 273 -15.89 22.85 -18.85
N ILE A 274 -14.90 23.17 -19.68
CA ILE A 274 -15.06 23.98 -20.90
C ILE A 274 -15.13 23.04 -22.10
N VAL A 275 -16.12 23.25 -22.97
CA VAL A 275 -16.37 22.38 -24.12
C VAL A 275 -16.60 23.18 -25.39
N PHE A 276 -16.39 22.56 -26.55
CA PHE A 276 -16.79 23.11 -27.84
C PHE A 276 -18.03 22.37 -28.32
N GLU A 277 -19.16 23.07 -28.44
CA GLU A 277 -20.46 22.50 -28.79
C GLU A 277 -20.88 22.93 -30.21
N HIS A 278 -21.22 21.94 -31.04
CA HIS A 278 -21.82 22.10 -32.36
C HIS A 278 -23.33 21.81 -32.31
N VAL A 279 -24.16 22.82 -32.61
CA VAL A 279 -25.63 22.70 -32.69
C VAL A 279 -26.06 22.93 -34.13
N SER A 280 -26.50 21.87 -34.81
CA SER A 280 -26.84 21.93 -36.25
C SER A 280 -28.01 22.86 -36.56
N GLY A 281 -28.93 23.02 -35.60
CA GLY A 281 -30.10 23.89 -35.71
C GLY A 281 -29.86 25.36 -35.36
N ALA A 282 -28.64 25.76 -34.99
CA ALA A 282 -28.33 27.14 -34.66
C ALA A 282 -28.11 28.00 -35.93
N PRO A 283 -28.29 29.34 -35.83
CA PRO A 283 -27.99 30.27 -36.91
C PRO A 283 -26.57 30.12 -37.46
N ASN A 284 -26.38 30.48 -38.73
CA ASN A 284 -25.05 30.45 -39.35
C ASN A 284 -24.07 31.33 -38.56
N GLY A 285 -22.82 30.87 -38.41
CA GLY A 285 -21.82 31.52 -37.56
C GLY A 285 -21.97 31.21 -36.06
N GLN A 286 -23.12 30.69 -35.61
CA GLN A 286 -23.35 30.29 -34.22
C GLN A 286 -23.52 28.78 -34.06
N ARG A 287 -23.11 27.97 -35.04
CA ARG A 287 -23.25 26.51 -34.95
C ARG A 287 -22.23 25.90 -34.00
N THR A 288 -20.97 26.32 -34.08
CA THR A 288 -19.90 25.88 -33.18
C THR A 288 -19.53 27.02 -32.25
N LYS A 289 -19.58 26.78 -30.93
CA LYS A 289 -19.23 27.78 -29.92
C LYS A 289 -18.64 27.11 -28.68
N GLU A 290 -17.77 27.81 -27.97
CA GLU A 290 -17.36 27.46 -26.62
C GLU A 290 -18.57 27.50 -25.68
N ALA A 291 -18.64 26.54 -24.77
CA ALA A 291 -19.69 26.43 -23.77
C ALA A 291 -19.08 26.05 -22.42
N LEU A 292 -19.71 26.52 -21.34
CA LEU A 292 -19.44 26.04 -20.00
C LEU A 292 -20.32 24.82 -19.74
N SER A 293 -19.73 23.72 -19.31
CA SER A 293 -20.45 22.52 -18.91
C SER A 293 -20.33 22.28 -17.41
N ILE A 294 -21.39 21.75 -16.82
CA ILE A 294 -21.41 21.21 -15.46
C ILE A 294 -21.81 19.75 -15.55
N GLU A 295 -20.98 18.86 -15.02
CA GLU A 295 -21.30 17.46 -14.76
C GLU A 295 -21.98 17.36 -13.39
N TRP A 296 -23.27 17.02 -13.39
CA TRP A 296 -24.06 16.93 -12.16
C TRP A 296 -23.68 15.71 -11.34
N ILE A 297 -23.57 14.58 -12.01
CA ILE A 297 -23.13 13.33 -11.45
C ILE A 297 -22.43 12.52 -12.55
N GLY A 298 -21.33 11.88 -12.20
CA GLY A 298 -20.68 10.94 -13.09
C GLY A 298 -19.77 9.98 -12.39
N VAL A 299 -19.37 8.95 -13.14
CA VAL A 299 -18.47 7.89 -12.71
C VAL A 299 -17.41 7.68 -13.77
N ASN A 300 -16.17 7.44 -13.33
CA ASN A 300 -15.05 7.18 -14.21
C ASN A 300 -14.24 5.96 -13.74
N PHE A 301 -14.07 4.99 -14.65
CA PHE A 301 -13.21 3.83 -14.47
C PHE A 301 -11.84 4.16 -15.05
N TRP A 302 -10.97 4.73 -14.20
CA TRP A 302 -9.73 5.35 -14.65
C TRP A 302 -8.63 4.34 -15.03
N LYS A 303 -8.62 3.14 -14.43
CA LYS A 303 -7.57 2.12 -14.61
C LYS A 303 -7.84 1.27 -15.86
N LYS A 304 -6.79 1.05 -16.66
CA LYS A 304 -6.81 0.09 -17.79
C LYS A 304 -6.82 -1.34 -17.25
N ASN A 305 -7.98 -1.99 -17.24
CA ASN A 305 -8.09 -3.39 -16.81
C ASN A 305 -8.18 -4.31 -18.03
N GLY A 306 -7.16 -5.14 -18.26
CA GLY A 306 -7.14 -6.15 -19.32
C GLY A 306 -7.21 -5.57 -20.73
N GLY A 307 -6.44 -4.50 -21.01
CA GLY A 307 -6.41 -3.84 -22.32
C GLY A 307 -7.63 -2.95 -22.63
N ARG A 308 -8.59 -2.84 -21.71
CA ARG A 308 -9.75 -1.95 -21.89
C ARG A 308 -9.35 -0.49 -21.68
N ILE A 309 -9.86 0.37 -22.55
CA ILE A 309 -9.67 1.82 -22.48
C ILE A 309 -10.43 2.34 -21.24
N PRO A 310 -9.86 3.28 -20.47
CA PRO A 310 -10.58 3.95 -19.38
C PRO A 310 -11.83 4.64 -19.91
N LEU A 311 -12.95 4.45 -19.22
CA LEU A 311 -14.25 4.96 -19.64
C LEU A 311 -14.98 5.61 -18.46
N GLY A 312 -15.68 6.69 -18.76
CA GLY A 312 -16.57 7.36 -17.81
C GLY A 312 -17.87 7.79 -18.45
N LEU A 313 -18.88 8.03 -17.62
CA LEU A 313 -20.21 8.47 -18.03
C LEU A 313 -20.72 9.52 -17.04
N SER A 314 -21.36 10.57 -17.54
CA SER A 314 -21.98 11.60 -16.71
C SER A 314 -23.26 12.19 -17.28
N LEU A 315 -24.06 12.75 -16.38
CA LEU A 315 -25.16 13.65 -16.71
C LEU A 315 -24.64 15.09 -16.69
N THR A 316 -24.88 15.84 -17.77
CA THR A 316 -24.32 17.18 -17.93
C THR A 316 -25.35 18.22 -18.33
N SER A 317 -25.08 19.46 -17.95
CA SER A 317 -25.69 20.66 -18.54
C SER A 317 -24.62 21.49 -19.22
N LEU A 318 -24.94 22.04 -20.39
CA LEU A 318 -24.11 23.01 -21.10
C LEU A 318 -24.81 24.37 -21.14
N TYR A 319 -24.08 25.41 -20.75
CA TYR A 319 -24.43 26.80 -20.94
C TYR A 319 -23.64 27.41 -22.10
N SER A 320 -24.36 27.96 -23.07
CA SER A 320 -23.80 28.75 -24.16
C SER A 320 -24.81 29.80 -24.59
N ASP A 321 -24.42 31.06 -24.64
CA ASP A 321 -25.31 32.12 -25.15
C ASP A 321 -25.36 32.07 -26.68
N ARG A 322 -26.55 31.93 -27.26
CA ARG A 322 -26.77 31.86 -28.73
C ARG A 322 -28.04 32.63 -29.07
N ALA A 323 -28.03 33.31 -30.22
CA ALA A 323 -29.21 33.93 -30.78
C ALA A 323 -30.26 32.84 -31.09
N ASP A 324 -31.49 33.09 -30.65
CA ASP A 324 -32.69 32.27 -30.95
C ASP A 324 -32.69 30.84 -30.39
N LEU A 325 -31.84 30.53 -29.40
CA LEU A 325 -31.84 29.25 -28.68
C LEU A 325 -31.72 29.49 -27.17
N LYS A 326 -32.35 28.63 -26.36
CA LYS A 326 -32.10 28.61 -24.91
C LYS A 326 -30.61 28.43 -24.60
N SER A 327 -30.16 29.18 -23.60
CA SER A 327 -28.77 29.19 -23.19
C SER A 327 -28.32 27.87 -22.55
N VAL A 328 -29.25 27.07 -22.02
CA VAL A 328 -28.95 25.80 -21.34
C VAL A 328 -29.47 24.60 -22.13
N GLY A 329 -28.62 23.58 -22.29
CA GLY A 329 -28.99 22.25 -22.78
C GLY A 329 -28.56 21.16 -21.81
N HIS A 330 -29.32 20.07 -21.75
CA HIS A 330 -29.03 18.92 -20.88
C HIS A 330 -28.67 17.70 -21.72
N GLY A 331 -27.82 16.83 -21.17
CA GLY A 331 -27.27 15.74 -21.95
C GLY A 331 -26.48 14.72 -21.16
N VAL A 332 -25.79 13.89 -21.92
CA VAL A 332 -24.88 12.87 -21.41
C VAL A 332 -23.48 13.10 -21.96
N THR A 333 -22.47 12.81 -21.16
CA THR A 333 -21.06 12.86 -21.54
C THR A 333 -20.43 11.49 -21.35
N ILE A 334 -19.67 11.06 -22.34
CA ILE A 334 -18.80 9.89 -22.26
C ILE A 334 -17.36 10.39 -22.22
N TYR A 335 -16.59 9.85 -21.28
CA TYR A 335 -15.17 10.12 -21.14
C TYR A 335 -14.37 8.93 -21.67
N VAL A 336 -13.35 9.20 -22.47
CA VAL A 336 -12.50 8.18 -23.10
C VAL A 336 -11.03 8.46 -22.79
N ASP A 337 -10.32 7.44 -22.32
CA ASP A 337 -8.90 7.49 -21.90
C ASP A 337 -8.63 8.58 -20.84
N ASN A 338 -9.64 8.96 -20.06
CA ASN A 338 -9.60 10.04 -19.06
C ASN A 338 -9.13 11.40 -19.59
N LYS A 339 -9.12 11.59 -20.92
CA LYS A 339 -8.57 12.79 -21.57
C LYS A 339 -9.60 13.49 -22.44
N TYR A 340 -10.43 12.70 -23.13
CA TYR A 340 -11.39 13.20 -24.09
C TYR A 340 -12.79 13.05 -23.53
N ALA A 341 -13.59 14.09 -23.66
CA ALA A 341 -15.01 14.08 -23.35
C ALA A 341 -15.80 14.28 -24.65
N LEU A 342 -16.78 13.43 -24.89
CA LEU A 342 -17.71 13.51 -26.02
C LEU A 342 -19.11 13.45 -25.45
N GLY A 343 -19.99 14.33 -25.89
CA GLY A 343 -21.36 14.28 -25.39
C GLY A 343 -22.38 14.84 -26.35
N VAL A 344 -23.63 14.59 -25.99
CA VAL A 344 -24.80 14.99 -26.74
C VAL A 344 -25.74 15.72 -25.80
N THR A 345 -26.16 16.92 -26.19
CA THR A 345 -27.12 17.74 -25.45
C THR A 345 -28.39 17.93 -26.26
N ARG A 346 -29.48 18.22 -25.56
CA ARG A 346 -30.73 18.68 -26.17
C ARG A 346 -31.15 20.01 -25.53
N ARG A 347 -31.50 20.98 -26.39
CA ARG A 347 -32.05 22.29 -26.02
C ARG A 347 -33.05 22.73 -27.09
N ASP A 348 -34.25 23.15 -26.68
CA ASP A 348 -35.35 23.57 -27.59
C ASP A 348 -35.60 22.64 -28.77
N GLY A 349 -35.60 21.33 -28.51
CA GLY A 349 -35.81 20.32 -29.55
C GLY A 349 -34.65 20.17 -30.54
N LYS A 350 -33.56 20.92 -30.41
CA LYS A 350 -32.32 20.79 -31.18
C LYS A 350 -31.30 19.93 -30.44
N THR A 351 -30.52 19.17 -31.19
CA THR A 351 -29.44 18.34 -30.68
C THR A 351 -28.10 19.05 -30.88
N GLY A 352 -27.33 19.14 -29.81
CA GLY A 352 -25.93 19.56 -29.81
C GLY A 352 -25.01 18.34 -29.64
N ILE A 353 -23.86 18.38 -30.28
CA ILE A 353 -22.75 17.45 -30.02
C ILE A 353 -21.58 18.29 -29.54
N PHE A 354 -20.90 17.88 -28.48
CA PHE A 354 -19.74 18.61 -27.98
C PHE A 354 -18.55 17.70 -27.76
N PHE A 355 -17.38 18.32 -27.80
CA PHE A 355 -16.11 17.69 -27.43
C PHE A 355 -15.34 18.57 -26.45
N SER A 356 -14.50 17.94 -25.62
CA SER A 356 -13.60 18.64 -24.70
C SER A 356 -12.37 17.78 -24.40
N VAL A 357 -11.32 18.46 -23.95
CA VAL A 357 -10.08 17.88 -23.43
C VAL A 357 -9.94 18.31 -21.97
N ASP A 358 -9.43 17.43 -21.10
CA ASP A 358 -9.22 17.75 -19.68
C ASP A 358 -8.14 18.86 -19.53
N LEU A 359 -8.60 20.11 -19.44
CA LEU A 359 -7.75 21.29 -19.34
C LEU A 359 -7.04 21.36 -17.98
N LEU A 360 -7.67 20.90 -16.90
CA LEU A 360 -7.06 20.90 -15.57
C LEU A 360 -5.80 20.03 -15.58
N LYS A 361 -5.89 18.87 -16.23
CA LYS A 361 -4.75 17.97 -16.38
C LYS A 361 -3.69 18.50 -17.34
N ALA A 362 -4.09 19.23 -18.38
CA ALA A 362 -3.15 19.92 -19.27
C ALA A 362 -2.32 20.97 -18.50
N LEU A 363 -2.95 21.72 -17.58
CA LEU A 363 -2.29 22.73 -16.76
C LEU A 363 -1.32 22.13 -15.73
N ASP A 364 -1.64 20.96 -15.17
CA ASP A 364 -0.81 20.31 -14.16
C ASP A 364 0.54 19.85 -14.75
N ASN A 365 0.49 19.23 -15.94
CA ASN A 365 1.68 18.81 -16.69
C ASN A 365 2.59 19.98 -17.11
N SER A 366 2.05 21.19 -17.25
CA SER A 366 2.83 22.38 -17.60
C SER A 366 3.70 22.85 -16.43
N LYS A 367 3.25 22.71 -15.18
CA LYS A 367 4.03 23.14 -14.01
C LYS A 367 5.30 22.31 -13.84
N GLU A 368 5.23 20.99 -14.01
CA GLU A 368 6.41 20.13 -13.94
C GLU A 368 7.45 20.50 -15.02
N LYS A 369 7.00 20.76 -16.25
CA LYS A 369 7.89 21.17 -17.35
C LYS A 369 8.56 22.52 -17.07
N VAL A 370 7.82 23.47 -16.51
CA VAL A 370 8.38 24.77 -16.11
C VAL A 370 9.39 24.62 -14.96
N LEU A 371 9.11 23.73 -14.00
CA LEU A 371 10.02 23.46 -12.89
C LEU A 371 11.32 22.77 -13.36
N GLN A 372 11.21 21.81 -14.28
CA GLN A 372 12.35 21.13 -14.90
C GLN A 372 13.22 22.11 -15.70
N LEU A 373 12.61 23.01 -16.48
CA LEU A 373 13.33 24.05 -17.21
C LEU A 373 14.03 25.04 -16.26
N LYS A 374 13.39 25.41 -15.15
CA LYS A 374 13.99 26.29 -14.13
C LYS A 374 15.18 25.65 -13.41
N ASN A 375 15.19 24.33 -13.22
CA ASN A 375 16.32 23.62 -12.60
C ASN A 375 17.43 23.28 -13.60
N ALA A 376 17.14 23.37 -14.90
CA ALA A 376 18.11 23.17 -15.99
C ALA A 376 18.78 24.47 -16.46
N LEU A 377 18.25 25.63 -16.03
CA LEU A 377 18.82 26.97 -16.18
C LEU A 377 19.50 27.39 -14.87
#